data_AF-A0A0G1QTL8-F1
#
_entry.id   AF-A0A0G1QTL8-F1
#
_cell.length_a   1.000
_cell.length_b   1.000
_cell.length_c   1.000
_cell.angle_alpha   90.00
_cell.angle_beta   90.00
_cell.angle_gamma   90.00
#
_symmetry.space_group_name_H-M   'P 1'
#
loop_
_entity.id
_entity.type
_entity.pdbx_description
1 polymer ?
#
loop_
_entity_poly.entity_id
_entity_poly.type
_entity_poly.pdbx_seq_one_letter_code
_entity_poly.pdbx_strand_id
1 'polypeptide(L)'
;MFGVIWEQALTTPILNLLVALFHVTNNLGLAIIALTVIMRAVLIPVVLPSMTAMKKQRDLQPQLDKIKKKFKNDKKKQAEAQMELFKQHGLNPAAGCLPQVLMIVILIALYGVIIKFANGIDVSNINNLLYFDWLKFASADAIKTGFLYLDLPPPRKHLTSPTILHIICKTKWFIQCR
;
A
#
# COMPACT_ATOMS: atom_id res chain seq x y z
N MET A 1 -13.47 -9.21 -14.80
CA MET A 1 -12.83 -10.50 -14.45
C MET A 1 -11.65 -10.31 -13.49
N PHE A 2 -10.64 -9.48 -13.80
CA PHE A 2 -9.50 -9.22 -12.88
C PHE A 2 -9.92 -8.60 -11.53
N GLY A 3 -10.91 -7.69 -11.53
CA GLY A 3 -11.41 -7.07 -10.30
C GLY A 3 -12.04 -8.04 -9.30
N VAL A 4 -12.78 -9.06 -9.77
CA VAL A 4 -13.48 -10.02 -8.89
C VAL A 4 -12.50 -10.99 -8.22
N ILE A 5 -11.48 -11.45 -8.96
CA ILE A 5 -10.43 -12.30 -8.40
C ILE A 5 -9.60 -11.51 -7.37
N TRP A 6 -9.29 -10.25 -7.68
CA TRP A 6 -8.58 -9.36 -6.75
C TRP A 6 -9.38 -9.11 -5.47
N GLU A 7 -10.67 -8.83 -5.60
CA GLU A 7 -11.53 -8.62 -4.44
C GLU A 7 -11.65 -9.87 -3.58
N GLN A 8 -11.89 -11.05 -4.17
CA GLN A 8 -12.07 -12.27 -3.39
C GLN A 8 -10.77 -12.83 -2.82
N ALA A 9 -9.64 -12.71 -3.53
CA ALA A 9 -8.37 -13.30 -3.10
C ALA A 9 -7.57 -12.39 -2.15
N LEU A 10 -7.66 -11.06 -2.29
CA LEU A 10 -6.88 -10.11 -1.49
C LEU A 10 -7.76 -9.23 -0.60
N THR A 11 -8.77 -8.58 -1.17
CA THR A 11 -9.55 -7.57 -0.43
C THR A 11 -10.40 -8.21 0.68
N THR A 12 -11.08 -9.31 0.40
CA THR A 12 -11.96 -9.99 1.37
C THR A 12 -11.23 -10.55 2.60
N PRO A 13 -10.13 -11.32 2.48
CA PRO A 13 -9.42 -11.82 3.66
C PRO A 13 -8.79 -10.69 4.48
N ILE A 14 -8.28 -9.64 3.82
CA ILE A 14 -7.75 -8.46 4.50
C ILE A 14 -8.85 -7.71 5.25
N LEU A 15 -10.02 -7.53 4.63
CA LEU A 15 -11.19 -6.90 5.26
C LEU A 15 -11.68 -7.70 6.47
N ASN A 16 -11.73 -9.02 6.34
CA ASN A 16 -12.13 -9.92 7.42
C ASN A 16 -11.16 -9.83 8.60
N LEU A 17 -9.85 -9.85 8.33
CA LEU A 17 -8.84 -9.67 9.37
C LEU A 17 -8.92 -8.29 10.04
N LEU A 18 -9.18 -7.24 9.26
CA LEU A 18 -9.36 -5.88 9.77
C LEU A 18 -10.57 -5.79 10.71
N VAL A 19 -11.70 -6.39 10.34
CA VAL A 19 -12.92 -6.37 11.18
C VAL A 19 -12.74 -7.19 12.45
N ALA A 20 -12.02 -8.32 12.40
CA ALA A 20 -11.64 -9.07 13.59
C ALA A 20 -10.79 -8.22 14.56
N LEU A 21 -9.79 -7.50 14.04
CA LEU A 21 -8.96 -6.60 14.84
C LEU A 21 -9.76 -5.42 15.40
N PHE A 22 -10.74 -4.92 14.63
CA PHE A 22 -11.63 -3.86 15.08
C PHE A 22 -12.52 -4.31 16.24
N HIS A 23 -13.05 -5.54 16.23
CA HIS A 23 -13.81 -6.09 17.37
C HIS A 23 -13.01 -6.12 18.68
N VAL A 24 -11.70 -6.36 18.61
CA VAL A 24 -10.83 -6.39 19.80
C VAL A 24 -10.43 -4.98 20.24
N THR A 25 -10.20 -4.07 19.30
CA THR A 25 -9.64 -2.73 19.58
C THR A 25 -10.67 -1.61 19.71
N ASN A 26 -11.90 -1.82 19.22
CA ASN A 26 -12.98 -0.82 19.12
C ASN A 26 -12.57 0.53 18.51
N ASN A 27 -11.47 0.56 17.73
CA ASN A 27 -10.94 1.76 17.09
C ASN A 27 -10.35 1.38 15.72
N LEU A 28 -10.87 1.99 14.65
CA LEU A 28 -10.44 1.66 13.29
C LEU A 28 -8.95 1.99 13.04
N GLY A 29 -8.46 3.09 13.60
CA GLY A 29 -7.06 3.50 13.46
C GLY A 29 -6.10 2.48 14.06
N LEU A 30 -6.40 1.99 15.26
CA LEU A 30 -5.58 0.97 15.93
C LEU A 30 -5.68 -0.39 15.22
N ALA A 31 -6.86 -0.77 14.72
CA ALA A 31 -7.03 -1.99 13.94
C ALA A 31 -6.18 -1.97 12.66
N ILE A 32 -6.11 -0.84 11.95
CA ILE A 32 -5.27 -0.67 10.76
C ILE A 32 -3.78 -0.79 11.11
N ILE A 33 -3.33 -0.12 12.17
CA ILE A 33 -1.92 -0.20 12.59
C ILE A 33 -1.56 -1.65 12.94
N ALA A 34 -2.39 -2.32 13.74
CA ALA A 34 -2.20 -3.72 14.10
C ALA A 34 -2.13 -4.64 12.87
N LEU A 35 -3.03 -4.45 11.89
CA LEU A 35 -3.02 -5.17 10.63
C LEU A 35 -1.68 -5.00 9.88
N THR A 36 -1.17 -3.76 9.79
CA THR A 36 0.11 -3.50 9.11
C THR A 36 1.30 -4.16 9.81
N VAL A 37 1.29 -4.20 11.15
CA VAL A 37 2.34 -4.86 11.94
C VAL A 37 2.29 -6.37 11.73
N ILE A 38 1.11 -6.97 11.74
CA ILE A 38 0.92 -8.41 11.47
C ILE A 38 1.40 -8.76 10.06
N MET A 39 0.99 -7.98 9.05
CA MET A 39 1.45 -8.19 7.67
C MET A 39 2.97 -8.08 7.58
N ARG A 40 3.57 -7.05 8.19
CA ARG A 40 5.04 -6.91 8.26
C ARG A 40 5.70 -8.12 8.92
N ALA A 41 5.13 -8.65 9.99
CA ALA A 41 5.65 -9.84 10.68
C ALA A 41 5.64 -11.07 9.75
N VAL A 42 4.56 -11.28 9.01
CA VAL A 42 4.44 -12.38 8.02
C VAL A 42 5.45 -12.21 6.86
N LEU A 43 5.81 -10.96 6.53
CA LEU A 43 6.77 -10.65 5.45
C LEU A 43 8.23 -10.74 5.86
N ILE A 44 8.56 -10.80 7.16
CA ILE A 44 9.95 -10.93 7.64
C ILE A 44 10.73 -12.01 6.88
N PRO A 45 10.25 -13.26 6.72
CA PRO A 45 10.97 -14.29 5.97
C PRO A 45 11.24 -13.91 4.52
N VAL A 46 10.38 -13.10 3.90
CA VAL A 46 10.55 -12.60 2.52
C VAL A 46 11.50 -11.40 2.49
N VAL A 47 11.50 -10.54 3.51
CA VAL A 47 12.33 -9.34 3.58
C VAL A 47 13.79 -9.66 3.87
N LEU A 48 14.09 -10.65 4.71
CA LEU A 48 15.47 -11.05 5.06
C LEU A 48 16.38 -11.33 3.83
N PRO A 49 15.97 -12.14 2.83
CA PRO A 49 16.78 -12.34 1.62
C PRO A 49 16.85 -11.08 0.76
N SER A 50 15.77 -10.29 0.66
CA SER A 50 15.76 -9.00 -0.05
C SER A 50 16.76 -8.01 0.54
N MET A 51 16.90 -7.95 1.87
CA MET A 51 17.88 -7.10 2.56
C MET A 51 19.32 -7.50 2.23
N THR A 52 19.60 -8.81 2.15
CA THR A 52 20.92 -9.33 1.77
C THR A 52 21.26 -9.00 0.31
N ALA A 53 20.29 -9.11 -0.59
CA ALA A 53 20.45 -8.72 -1.99
C ALA A 53 20.74 -7.22 -2.14
N MET A 54 20.06 -6.36 -1.36
CA MET A 54 20.32 -4.91 -1.36
C MET A 54 21.73 -4.58 -0.87
N LYS A 55 22.23 -5.27 0.17
CA LYS A 55 23.60 -5.07 0.65
C LYS A 55 24.63 -5.39 -0.43
N LYS A 56 24.52 -6.55 -1.07
CA LYS A 56 25.39 -6.95 -2.19
C LYS A 56 25.31 -5.99 -3.37
N GLN A 57 24.12 -5.46 -3.68
CA GLN A 57 23.95 -4.44 -4.72
C GLN A 57 24.65 -3.12 -4.36
N ARG A 58 24.63 -2.74 -3.07
CA ARG A 58 25.36 -1.56 -2.56
C ARG A 58 26.87 -1.72 -2.70
N ASP A 59 27.39 -2.92 -2.44
CA ASP A 59 28.81 -3.25 -2.61
C ASP A 59 29.25 -3.21 -4.08
N LEU A 60 28.33 -3.42 -5.03
CA LEU A 60 28.57 -3.33 -6.47
C LEU A 60 28.48 -1.90 -7.05
N GLN A 61 27.99 -0.91 -6.30
CA GLN A 61 27.94 0.49 -6.76
C GLN A 61 29.27 1.01 -7.38
N PRO A 62 30.45 0.79 -6.78
CA PRO A 62 31.70 1.26 -7.40
C PRO A 62 31.99 0.60 -8.76
N GLN A 63 31.59 -0.66 -8.96
CA GLN A 63 31.78 -1.35 -10.24
C GLN A 63 30.75 -0.85 -11.28
N LEU A 64 29.52 -0.61 -10.84
CA LEU A 64 28.48 0.03 -11.64
C LEU A 64 28.93 1.42 -12.13
N ASP A 65 29.61 2.20 -11.29
CA ASP A 65 30.12 3.52 -11.68
C ASP A 65 31.28 3.44 -12.69
N LYS A 66 32.13 2.40 -12.60
CA LYS A 66 33.16 2.12 -13.63
C LYS A 66 32.52 1.80 -14.98
N ILE A 67 31.47 0.98 -15.00
CA ILE A 67 30.70 0.67 -16.23
C ILE A 67 30.04 1.94 -16.77
N LYS A 68 29.44 2.75 -15.90
CA LYS A 68 28.83 4.03 -16.29
C LYS A 68 29.83 4.99 -16.91
N LYS A 69 31.06 5.07 -16.37
CA LYS A 69 32.15 5.89 -16.92
C LYS A 69 32.67 5.35 -18.26
N LYS A 70 32.81 4.03 -18.42
CA LYS A 70 33.26 3.40 -19.67
C LYS A 70 32.26 3.56 -20.81
N PHE A 71 30.96 3.46 -20.53
CA PHE A 71 29.91 3.46 -21.55
C PHE A 71 28.99 4.69 -21.46
N LYS A 72 29.53 5.88 -21.19
CA LYS A 72 28.74 7.13 -21.05
C LYS A 72 27.88 7.44 -22.29
N ASN A 73 28.39 7.16 -23.48
CA ASN A 73 27.75 7.52 -24.74
C ASN A 73 26.83 6.43 -25.30
N ASP A 74 26.81 5.24 -24.70
CA ASP A 74 26.19 4.05 -25.29
C ASP A 74 25.29 3.35 -24.26
N LYS A 75 24.08 3.90 -24.06
CA LYS A 75 23.12 3.46 -23.03
C LYS A 75 22.73 1.98 -23.17
N LYS A 76 22.70 1.46 -24.39
CA LYS A 76 22.35 0.05 -24.65
C LYS A 76 23.43 -0.90 -24.11
N LYS A 77 24.70 -0.65 -24.48
CA LYS A 77 25.84 -1.42 -23.95
C LYS A 77 26.02 -1.25 -22.45
N GLN A 78 25.69 -0.07 -21.93
CA GLN A 78 25.67 0.17 -20.48
C GLN A 78 24.66 -0.75 -19.78
N ALA A 79 23.42 -0.86 -20.27
CA ALA A 79 22.40 -1.73 -19.67
C ALA A 79 22.80 -3.21 -19.74
N GLU A 80 23.33 -3.66 -20.89
CA GLU A 80 23.81 -5.03 -21.08
C GLU A 80 24.96 -5.38 -20.11
N ALA A 81 25.98 -4.53 -20.01
CA ALA A 81 27.11 -4.73 -19.09
C ALA A 81 26.70 -4.71 -17.62
N GLN A 82 25.69 -3.91 -17.26
CA GLN A 82 25.11 -3.91 -15.90
C GLN A 82 24.38 -5.23 -15.61
N MET A 83 23.61 -5.75 -16.56
CA MET A 83 22.94 -7.04 -16.42
C MET A 83 23.91 -8.21 -16.32
N GLU A 84 24.97 -8.20 -17.13
CA GLU A 84 26.06 -9.20 -17.06
C GLU A 84 26.71 -9.21 -15.68
N LEU A 85 27.02 -8.03 -15.12
CA LEU A 85 27.60 -7.88 -13.79
C LEU A 85 26.68 -8.46 -12.71
N PHE A 86 25.37 -8.17 -12.77
CA PHE A 86 24.41 -8.71 -11.82
C PHE A 86 24.27 -10.23 -11.92
N LYS A 87 24.33 -10.78 -13.13
CA LYS A 87 24.28 -12.23 -13.37
C LYS A 87 25.52 -12.94 -12.82
N GLN A 88 26.72 -12.37 -13.01
CA GLN A 88 27.96 -12.91 -12.45
C GLN A 88 27.96 -12.96 -10.92
N HIS A 89 27.31 -12.00 -10.27
CA HIS A 89 27.19 -11.94 -8.81
C HIS A 89 25.93 -12.63 -8.26
N GLY A 90 25.12 -13.27 -9.12
CA GLY A 90 23.90 -13.99 -8.74
C GLY A 90 22.83 -13.09 -8.11
N LEU A 91 22.75 -11.82 -8.50
CA LEU A 91 21.81 -10.85 -7.93
C LEU A 91 20.59 -10.65 -8.83
N ASN A 92 19.40 -10.72 -8.23
CA ASN A 92 18.15 -10.39 -8.91
C ASN A 92 17.74 -8.93 -8.59
N PRO A 93 17.84 -7.98 -9.53
CA PRO A 93 17.50 -6.57 -9.27
C PRO A 93 16.03 -6.36 -8.90
N ALA A 94 15.13 -7.28 -9.27
CA ALA A 94 13.72 -7.23 -8.93
C ALA A 94 13.41 -7.57 -7.46
N ALA A 95 14.33 -8.24 -6.75
CA ALA A 95 14.10 -8.65 -5.36
C ALA A 95 14.08 -7.47 -4.36
N GLY A 96 14.62 -6.31 -4.76
CA GLY A 96 14.72 -5.12 -3.91
C GLY A 96 13.44 -4.29 -3.80
N CYS A 97 12.58 -4.29 -4.83
CA CYS A 97 11.35 -3.49 -4.83
C CYS A 97 10.11 -4.23 -4.30
N LEU A 98 10.23 -5.55 -4.08
CA LEU A 98 9.12 -6.41 -3.63
C LEU A 98 8.44 -5.90 -2.33
N PRO A 99 9.18 -5.47 -1.28
CA PRO A 99 8.56 -4.94 -0.07
C PRO A 99 7.82 -3.62 -0.30
N GLN A 100 8.32 -2.79 -1.22
CA GLN A 100 7.75 -1.48 -1.52
C GLN A 100 6.44 -1.61 -2.31
N VAL A 101 6.41 -2.50 -3.29
CA VAL A 101 5.19 -2.79 -4.06
C VAL A 101 4.08 -3.26 -3.13
N LEU A 102 4.41 -4.15 -2.19
CA LEU A 102 3.43 -4.64 -1.24
C LEU A 102 2.89 -3.53 -0.32
N MET A 103 3.75 -2.62 0.15
CA MET A 103 3.30 -1.48 0.97
C MET A 103 2.32 -0.58 0.21
N ILE A 104 2.56 -0.35 -1.08
CA ILE A 104 1.65 0.41 -1.96
C ILE A 104 0.32 -0.33 -2.11
N VAL A 105 0.34 -1.64 -2.33
CA VAL A 105 -0.88 -2.47 -2.46
C VAL A 105 -1.72 -2.41 -1.18
N ILE A 106 -1.10 -2.52 -0.01
CA ILE A 106 -1.77 -2.42 1.29
C ILE A 106 -2.41 -1.04 1.47
N LEU A 107 -1.72 0.04 1.06
CA LEU A 107 -2.23 1.40 1.16
C LEU A 107 -3.46 1.62 0.28
N ILE A 108 -3.48 1.08 -0.95
CA ILE A 108 -4.63 1.16 -1.85
C ILE A 108 -5.83 0.39 -1.26
N ALA A 109 -5.59 -0.79 -0.68
CA ALA A 109 -6.63 -1.57 -0.02
C ALA A 109 -7.22 -0.80 1.17
N LEU A 110 -6.37 -0.23 2.02
CA LEU A 110 -6.81 0.60 3.16
C LEU A 110 -7.60 1.83 2.73
N TYR A 111 -7.16 2.52 1.68
CA TYR A 111 -7.88 3.66 1.13
C TYR A 111 -9.29 3.27 0.66
N GLY A 112 -9.42 2.12 -0.02
CA GLY A 112 -10.71 1.58 -0.43
C GLY A 112 -11.64 1.29 0.76
N VAL A 113 -11.10 0.76 1.85
CA VAL A 113 -11.86 0.51 3.08
C VAL A 113 -12.29 1.80 3.77
N ILE A 114 -11.38 2.77 3.92
CA ILE A 114 -11.68 4.08 4.52
C ILE A 114 -12.75 4.81 3.72
N ILE A 115 -12.70 4.78 2.39
CA ILE A 115 -13.75 5.39 1.55
C ILE A 115 -15.09 4.70 1.74
N LYS A 116 -15.12 3.36 1.88
CA LYS A 116 -16.37 2.62 2.12
C LYS A 116 -17.01 3.01 3.46
N PHE A 117 -16.20 3.12 4.51
CA PHE A 117 -16.67 3.59 5.82
C PHE A 117 -17.05 5.07 5.82
N ALA A 118 -16.24 5.90 5.18
CA ALA A 118 -16.52 7.31 5.03
C ALA A 118 -17.88 7.49 4.35
N ASN A 119 -18.08 6.95 3.14
CA ASN A 119 -19.26 7.22 2.29
C ASN A 119 -20.61 6.80 2.90
N GLY A 120 -20.62 6.29 4.14
CA GLY A 120 -21.81 5.84 4.84
C GLY A 120 -22.43 4.67 4.11
N ILE A 121 -21.60 3.82 3.51
CA ILE A 121 -22.08 2.59 2.88
C ILE A 121 -22.65 1.73 3.98
N ASP A 122 -23.92 1.36 3.82
CA ASP A 122 -24.68 0.55 4.76
C ASP A 122 -23.86 -0.63 5.23
N VAL A 123 -23.79 -0.78 6.55
CA VAL A 123 -23.17 -1.89 7.27
C VAL A 123 -23.58 -3.25 6.68
N SER A 124 -24.77 -3.31 6.10
CA SER A 124 -25.33 -4.42 5.32
C SER A 124 -24.42 -4.90 4.18
N ASN A 125 -23.82 -3.99 3.39
CA ASN A 125 -22.93 -4.37 2.29
C ASN A 125 -21.58 -4.89 2.79
N ILE A 126 -21.11 -4.40 3.94
CA ILE A 126 -19.89 -4.90 4.59
C ILE A 126 -20.16 -6.29 5.16
N ASN A 127 -21.32 -6.50 5.80
CA ASN A 127 -21.74 -7.80 6.33
C ASN A 127 -21.84 -8.90 5.26
N ASN A 128 -22.20 -8.54 4.02
CA ASN A 128 -22.24 -9.47 2.89
C ASN A 128 -20.84 -9.84 2.34
N LEU A 129 -19.82 -9.04 2.65
CA LEU A 129 -18.42 -9.29 2.27
C LEU A 129 -17.67 -10.09 3.33
N LEU A 130 -18.22 -10.22 4.54
CA LEU A 130 -17.57 -10.94 5.65
C LEU A 130 -17.93 -12.43 5.62
N TYR A 131 -16.91 -13.28 5.68
CA TYR A 131 -17.10 -14.73 5.66
C TYR A 131 -17.69 -15.29 6.97
N PHE A 132 -17.42 -14.63 8.10
CA PHE A 132 -17.82 -15.12 9.41
C PHE A 132 -19.01 -14.34 9.96
N ASP A 133 -20.03 -15.07 10.42
CA ASP A 133 -21.25 -14.49 10.99
C ASP A 133 -20.99 -13.69 12.29
N TRP A 134 -19.99 -14.08 13.09
CA TRP A 134 -19.60 -13.36 14.31
C TRP A 134 -18.84 -12.05 14.06
N LEU A 135 -18.41 -11.80 12.81
CA LEU A 135 -17.77 -10.54 12.40
C LEU A 135 -18.78 -9.50 11.89
N LYS A 136 -20.04 -9.90 11.64
CA LYS A 136 -21.07 -9.00 11.12
C LYS A 136 -21.43 -7.96 12.17
N PHE A 137 -21.52 -6.71 11.76
CA PHE A 137 -21.89 -5.59 12.62
C PHE A 137 -23.42 -5.50 12.71
N ALA A 138 -23.95 -5.33 13.92
CA ALA A 138 -25.40 -5.20 14.16
C ALA A 138 -25.94 -3.78 13.89
N SER A 139 -25.13 -2.73 14.01
CA SER A 139 -25.49 -1.34 13.72
C SER A 139 -24.28 -0.44 13.46
N ALA A 140 -24.47 0.65 12.70
CA ALA A 140 -23.44 1.60 12.25
C ALA A 140 -22.87 2.50 13.37
N ASP A 141 -23.46 2.46 14.57
CA ASP A 141 -23.24 3.46 15.62
C ASP A 141 -22.01 3.21 16.52
N ALA A 142 -21.30 2.09 16.33
CA ALA A 142 -20.15 1.72 17.17
C ALA A 142 -18.78 2.07 16.55
N ILE A 143 -18.74 2.62 15.32
CA ILE A 143 -17.48 2.84 14.63
C ILE A 143 -16.82 4.13 15.11
N LYS A 144 -15.95 4.02 16.12
CA LYS A 144 -15.01 5.08 16.47
C LYS A 144 -13.99 5.25 15.34
N THR A 145 -14.25 6.22 14.45
CA THR A 145 -13.38 6.63 13.34
C THR A 145 -12.20 7.50 13.78
N GLY A 146 -12.11 7.83 15.08
CA GLY A 146 -11.05 8.68 15.64
C GLY A 146 -9.66 8.06 15.48
N PHE A 147 -8.85 8.64 14.59
CA PHE A 147 -7.44 8.32 14.43
C PHE A 147 -6.61 9.31 15.24
N LEU A 148 -6.16 8.92 16.43
CA LEU A 148 -5.18 9.67 17.23
C LEU A 148 -5.49 11.20 17.31
N TYR A 149 -6.73 11.55 17.70
CA TYR A 149 -7.29 12.93 17.77
C TYR A 149 -7.79 13.55 16.44
N LEU A 150 -7.57 12.90 15.30
CA LEU A 150 -8.11 13.31 14.00
C LEU A 150 -9.47 12.64 13.77
N ASP A 151 -10.56 13.39 13.96
CA ASP A 151 -11.88 12.99 13.46
C ASP A 151 -11.87 13.14 11.94
N LEU A 152 -11.91 12.00 11.23
CA LEU A 152 -12.15 11.99 9.80
C LEU A 152 -13.54 12.58 9.57
N PRO A 153 -13.69 13.75 8.94
CA PRO A 153 -15.01 14.31 8.70
C PRO A 153 -15.81 13.31 7.85
N PRO A 154 -17.10 13.09 8.16
CA PRO A 154 -17.95 12.29 7.28
C PRO A 154 -17.88 12.92 5.88
N PRO A 155 -17.83 12.12 4.79
CA PRO A 155 -17.90 12.65 3.46
C PRO A 155 -19.25 13.31 3.32
N ARG A 156 -19.19 14.64 3.30
CA ARG A 156 -20.33 15.45 3.02
C ARG A 156 -20.80 15.08 1.61
N LYS A 157 -21.99 14.46 1.56
CA LYS A 157 -22.75 14.13 0.34
C LYS A 157 -23.09 15.37 -0.53
N HIS A 158 -22.71 16.58 -0.10
CA HIS A 158 -23.03 17.86 -0.74
C HIS A 158 -21.77 18.72 -0.99
N LEU A 159 -20.70 18.19 -1.56
CA LEU A 159 -19.56 19.02 -1.97
C LEU A 159 -19.28 18.96 -3.47
N THR A 160 -20.36 18.98 -4.26
CA THR A 160 -20.35 19.48 -5.63
C THR A 160 -20.41 21.01 -5.61
N SER A 161 -19.34 21.67 -5.17
CA SER A 161 -19.16 23.11 -5.41
C SER A 161 -17.82 23.31 -6.13
N PRO A 162 -17.82 23.99 -7.30
CA PRO A 162 -16.65 24.14 -8.19
C PRO A 162 -15.47 24.91 -7.58
N THR A 163 -15.58 25.34 -6.32
CA THR A 163 -14.58 26.08 -5.55
C THR A 163 -13.40 25.21 -5.11
N ILE A 164 -13.63 23.94 -4.75
CA ILE A 164 -12.53 23.06 -4.28
C ILE A 164 -11.69 22.52 -5.44
N LEU A 165 -12.28 22.34 -6.62
CA LEU A 165 -11.50 21.99 -7.82
C LEU A 165 -10.56 23.13 -8.23
N HIS A 166 -10.97 24.39 -8.03
CA HIS A 166 -10.10 25.55 -8.23
C HIS A 166 -8.96 25.63 -7.21
N ILE A 167 -9.23 25.32 -5.94
CA ILE A 167 -8.22 25.34 -4.88
C ILE A 167 -7.23 24.18 -5.07
N ILE A 168 -7.72 22.96 -5.32
CA ILE A 168 -6.87 21.80 -5.58
C ILE A 168 -6.06 22.01 -6.85
N CYS A 169 -6.64 22.54 -7.94
CA CYS A 169 -5.90 22.83 -9.17
C CYS A 169 -4.81 23.89 -8.95
N LYS A 170 -5.08 24.96 -8.18
CA LYS A 170 -4.06 25.96 -7.82
C LYS A 170 -2.94 25.38 -6.94
N THR A 171 -3.27 24.54 -5.96
CA THR A 171 -2.25 23.93 -5.09
C THR A 171 -1.47 22.80 -5.75
N LYS A 172 -2.08 22.04 -6.68
CA LYS A 172 -1.39 20.95 -7.41
C LYS A 172 -0.47 21.48 -8.51
N TRP A 173 -0.81 22.62 -9.13
CA TRP A 173 0.09 23.28 -10.10
C TRP A 173 1.32 23.92 -9.45
N PHE A 174 1.21 24.38 -8.19
CA PHE A 174 2.33 25.06 -7.52
C PHE A 174 3.43 24.10 -7.03
N ILE A 175 3.12 22.81 -6.87
CA ILE A 175 4.08 21.80 -6.36
C ILE A 175 4.74 20.99 -7.50
N GLN A 176 4.19 21.01 -8.72
CA GLN A 176 4.76 20.30 -9.87
C GLN A 176 5.63 21.21 -10.78
N CYS A 177 5.78 22.50 -10.46
CA CYS A 177 6.57 23.49 -11.23
C CYS A 177 7.65 24.21 -10.39
N ARG A 178 8.23 23.53 -9.39
CA ARG A 178 9.51 23.90 -8.78
C ARG A 178 10.39 22.68 -8.62
#